data_AF-A0A9D4R878-F1
#
_entry.id   AF-A0A9D4R878-F1
#
_cell.length_a   1.000
_cell.length_b   1.000
_cell.length_c   1.000
_cell.angle_alpha   90.00
_cell.angle_beta   90.00
_cell.angle_gamma   90.00
#
_symmetry.space_group_name_H-M   'P 1'
#
loop_
_entity.id
_entity.type
_entity.pdbx_description
1 polymer ?
#
loop_
_entity_poly.entity_id
_entity_poly.type
_entity_poly.pdbx_seq_one_letter_code
_entity_poly.pdbx_strand_id
1 'polypeptide(L)'
;MEVKVLCDAETIEAVAETVSTSLRSGLNVPHMIGDLEKPVHLYHWKTFLAQLFIPLKNIRKYQHFLIDAGKPGLVFCKTSEKSTVETHCLLNFKEC
;
A
#
# COMPACT_ATOMS: atom_id res chain seq x y z
N MET A 1 6.11 -12.59 -26.39
CA MET A 1 5.15 -12.06 -25.40
C MET A 1 5.19 -10.55 -25.56
N GLU A 2 4.21 -9.97 -26.25
CA GLU A 2 4.15 -8.51 -26.44
C GLU A 2 3.89 -7.84 -25.09
N VAL A 3 4.82 -6.99 -24.67
CA VAL A 3 4.63 -6.11 -23.52
C VAL A 3 3.80 -4.93 -24.02
N LYS A 4 2.50 -4.98 -23.77
CA LYS A 4 1.58 -3.89 -24.06
C LYS A 4 1.88 -2.77 -23.05
N VAL A 5 2.50 -1.69 -23.52
CA VAL A 5 2.74 -0.48 -22.73
C VAL A 5 1.38 0.05 -22.28
N LEU A 6 1.08 -0.07 -20.98
CA LEU A 6 -0.15 0.45 -20.40
C LEU A 6 0.11 1.89 -19.95
N CYS A 7 -0.65 2.77 -20.61
CA CYS A 7 -1.03 4.15 -20.30
C CYS A 7 -0.33 4.82 -19.10
N ASP A 8 0.31 5.95 -19.40
CA ASP A 8 0.86 6.87 -18.42
C ASP A 8 -0.25 7.24 -17.39
N ALA A 9 0.06 7.09 -16.10
CA ALA A 9 -0.91 7.23 -15.01
C ALA A 9 -1.22 8.70 -14.68
N GLU A 10 -1.61 9.50 -15.69
CA GLU A 10 -1.89 10.94 -15.54
C GLU A 10 -3.34 11.24 -15.14
N THR A 11 -4.25 10.26 -15.24
CA THR A 11 -5.67 10.42 -14.87
C THR A 11 -6.12 9.36 -13.86
N ILE A 12 -7.16 9.67 -13.08
CA ILE A 12 -7.74 8.75 -12.08
C ILE A 12 -8.25 7.47 -12.74
N GLU A 13 -8.78 7.58 -13.95
CA GLU A 13 -9.28 6.46 -14.75
C GLU A 13 -8.12 5.57 -15.21
N ALA A 14 -6.99 6.16 -15.63
CA ALA A 14 -5.78 5.41 -15.99
C ALA A 14 -5.15 4.70 -14.78
N VAL A 15 -5.19 5.34 -13.60
CA VAL A 15 -4.79 4.71 -12.34
C VAL A 15 -5.71 3.53 -12.00
N ALA A 16 -7.03 3.70 -12.13
CA ALA A 16 -8.00 2.64 -11.85
C ALA A 16 -7.86 1.45 -12.82
N GLU A 17 -7.68 1.72 -14.12
CA GLU A 17 -7.42 0.70 -15.13
C GLU A 17 -6.12 -0.05 -14.83
N THR A 18 -5.02 0.68 -14.58
CA THR A 18 -3.71 0.10 -14.21
C THR A 18 -3.82 -0.77 -12.96
N VAL A 19 -4.56 -0.35 -11.94
CA VAL A 19 -4.79 -1.14 -10.72
C VAL A 19 -5.64 -2.38 -11.02
N SER A 20 -6.63 -2.28 -11.91
CA SER A 20 -7.51 -3.40 -12.28
C SER A 20 -6.80 -4.45 -13.13
N THR A 21 -5.84 -4.04 -13.98
CA THR A 21 -5.04 -4.92 -14.84
C THR A 21 -3.70 -5.32 -14.20
N SER A 22 -3.31 -4.65 -13.12
CA SER A 22 -2.18 -5.01 -12.27
C SER A 22 -2.44 -6.39 -11.67
N LEU A 23 -1.85 -7.40 -12.33
CA LEU A 23 -1.75 -8.74 -11.76
C LEU A 23 -1.15 -8.61 -10.36
N ARG A 24 -1.71 -9.41 -9.43
CA ARG A 24 -1.37 -9.70 -8.01
C ARG A 24 0.13 -9.95 -7.69
N SER A 25 1.06 -9.37 -8.43
CA SER A 25 2.50 -9.63 -8.42
C SER A 25 3.19 -9.08 -7.18
N GLY A 26 2.60 -8.08 -6.52
CA GLY A 26 3.22 -7.42 -5.36
C GLY A 26 4.47 -6.60 -5.72
N LEU A 27 4.64 -6.26 -7.00
CA LEU A 27 5.77 -5.48 -7.51
C LEU A 27 5.42 -3.98 -7.65
N ASN A 28 6.44 -3.13 -7.74
CA ASN A 28 6.28 -1.68 -7.85
C ASN A 28 5.87 -1.24 -9.27
N VAL A 29 4.97 -0.26 -9.36
CA VAL A 29 4.29 0.19 -10.59
C VAL A 29 5.26 0.70 -11.67
N PRO A 30 6.32 1.47 -11.37
CA PRO A 30 7.33 1.89 -12.36
C PRO A 30 8.01 0.72 -13.06
N HIS A 31 8.11 -0.45 -12.42
CA HIS A 31 8.71 -1.65 -13.03
C HIS A 31 7.80 -2.34 -14.05
N MET A 32 6.50 -2.09 -14.00
CA MET A 32 5.59 -2.56 -15.06
C MET A 32 5.68 -1.69 -16.32
N ILE A 33 6.20 -0.46 -16.20
CA ILE A 33 6.26 0.54 -17.28
C ILE A 33 7.63 0.51 -18.00
N GLY A 34 8.67 -0.11 -17.42
CA GLY A 34 9.89 -0.46 -18.14
C GLY A 34 10.75 0.74 -18.59
N ASP A 35 11.05 1.66 -17.67
CA ASP A 35 11.98 2.77 -17.94
C ASP A 35 13.44 2.26 -18.00
N LEU A 36 14.02 2.26 -19.21
CA LEU A 36 15.39 1.81 -19.48
C LEU A 36 16.47 2.81 -19.04
N GLU A 37 16.12 4.08 -18.89
CA GLU A 37 17.08 5.16 -18.56
C GLU A 37 17.25 5.31 -17.05
N LYS A 38 16.27 4.86 -16.26
CA LYS A 38 16.29 4.89 -14.78
C LYS A 38 16.06 3.50 -14.22
N PRO A 39 17.13 2.71 -14.00
CA PRO A 39 16.99 1.39 -13.38
C PRO A 39 16.55 1.54 -11.92
N VAL A 40 15.25 1.43 -11.66
CA VAL A 40 14.69 1.38 -10.30
C VAL A 40 14.92 -0.02 -9.74
N HIS A 41 15.32 -0.14 -8.48
CA HIS A 41 15.48 -1.44 -7.83
C HIS A 41 14.13 -2.16 -7.66
N LEU A 42 14.10 -3.43 -8.05
CA LEU A 42 12.92 -4.30 -7.95
C LEU A 42 12.70 -4.73 -6.50
N TYR A 43 11.61 -4.28 -5.89
CA TYR A 43 11.23 -4.69 -4.54
C TYR A 43 9.83 -5.28 -4.52
N HIS A 44 9.71 -6.43 -3.83
CA HIS A 44 8.41 -6.95 -3.46
C HIS A 44 7.86 -6.10 -2.32
N TRP A 45 6.72 -5.43 -2.54
CA TRP A 45 6.14 -4.46 -1.60
C TRP A 45 5.95 -5.02 -0.21
N LYS A 46 5.50 -6.27 -0.11
CA LYS A 46 5.32 -6.92 1.19
C LYS A 46 6.64 -7.01 1.96
N THR A 47 7.74 -7.31 1.27
CA THR A 47 9.06 -7.46 1.88
C THR A 47 9.64 -6.11 2.26
N PHE A 48 9.50 -5.12 1.37
CA PHE A 48 9.94 -3.75 1.62
C PHE A 48 9.17 -3.10 2.78
N LEU A 49 7.84 -3.14 2.73
CA LEU A 49 6.99 -2.53 3.75
C LEU A 49 7.05 -3.27 5.09
N ALA A 50 7.34 -4.58 5.12
CA ALA A 50 7.52 -5.32 6.38
C ALA A 50 8.70 -4.81 7.22
N GLN A 51 9.66 -4.11 6.60
CA GLN A 51 10.76 -3.46 7.33
C GLN A 51 10.27 -2.22 8.08
N LEU A 52 9.26 -1.54 7.54
CA LEU A 52 8.77 -0.25 8.03
C LEU A 52 7.51 -0.37 8.87
N PHE A 53 6.68 -1.39 8.60
CA PHE A 53 5.36 -1.53 9.20
C PHE A 53 5.13 -2.91 9.80
N ILE A 54 4.50 -2.93 10.97
CA ILE A 54 3.99 -4.15 11.58
C ILE A 54 2.61 -4.51 11.03
N PRO A 55 2.31 -5.80 10.78
CA PRO A 55 1.00 -6.21 10.31
C PRO A 55 -0.08 -5.94 11.36
N LEU A 56 -1.18 -5.31 10.95
CA LEU A 56 -2.34 -5.15 11.82
C LEU A 56 -3.05 -6.50 12.00
N LYS A 57 -2.89 -7.10 13.18
CA LYS A 57 -3.60 -8.34 13.55
C LYS A 57 -5.11 -8.05 13.58
N ASN A 58 -5.91 -9.05 13.21
CA ASN A 58 -7.38 -8.97 13.24
C ASN A 58 -8.01 -7.92 12.32
N ILE A 59 -7.35 -7.51 11.22
CA ILE A 59 -7.91 -6.53 10.27
C ILE A 59 -9.35 -6.87 9.80
N ARG A 60 -9.68 -8.16 9.70
CA ARG A 60 -11.01 -8.66 9.31
C ARG A 60 -12.13 -8.34 10.31
N LYS A 61 -11.80 -7.92 11.54
CA LYS A 61 -12.78 -7.59 12.59
C LYS A 61 -13.20 -6.11 12.56
N TYR A 62 -12.41 -5.25 11.93
CA TYR A 62 -12.66 -3.82 11.90
C TYR A 62 -13.48 -3.45 10.66
N GLN A 63 -14.48 -2.58 10.85
CA GLN A 63 -15.34 -2.06 9.79
C GLN A 63 -14.95 -0.64 9.39
N HIS A 64 -14.28 0.10 10.28
CA HIS A 64 -13.86 1.48 10.03
C HIS A 64 -12.40 1.68 10.38
N PHE A 65 -11.71 2.44 9.54
CA PHE A 65 -10.31 2.85 9.71
C PHE A 65 -10.20 4.36 9.53
N LEU A 66 -9.39 4.99 10.36
CA LEU A 66 -9.03 6.40 10.25
C LEU A 66 -7.51 6.53 10.40
N ILE A 67 -6.92 7.40 9.59
CA ILE A 67 -5.51 7.79 9.63
C ILE A 67 -5.49 9.31 9.82
N ASP A 68 -4.67 9.77 10.77
CA ASP A 68 -4.57 11.18 11.15
C ASP A 68 -3.19 11.72 10.74
N ALA A 69 -3.17 12.81 9.99
CA ALA A 69 -1.93 13.47 9.55
C ALA A 69 -1.09 14.01 10.72
N GLY A 70 -1.73 14.39 11.83
CA GLY A 70 -1.03 14.84 13.05
C GLY A 70 -0.44 13.71 13.87
N LYS A 71 -0.76 12.45 13.55
CA LYS A 71 -0.31 11.24 14.28
C LYS A 71 0.17 10.17 13.29
N PRO A 72 1.27 10.43 12.56
CA PRO A 72 1.79 9.51 11.57
C PRO A 72 2.13 8.15 12.19
N GLY A 73 1.77 7.08 11.49
CA GLY A 73 2.02 5.72 11.96
C GLY A 73 0.94 5.14 12.87
N LEU A 74 -0.04 5.93 13.30
CA LEU A 74 -1.20 5.42 14.03
C LEU A 74 -2.37 5.16 13.08
N VAL A 75 -3.05 4.04 13.30
CA VAL A 75 -4.35 3.76 12.71
C VAL A 75 -5.39 3.62 13.82
N PHE A 76 -6.52 4.28 13.63
CA PHE A 76 -7.66 4.23 14.53
C PHE A 76 -8.70 3.31 13.92
N CYS A 77 -9.10 2.26 14.65
CA CYS A 77 -9.95 1.19 14.16
C CYS A 77 -11.23 1.10 14.98
N LYS A 78 -12.34 0.74 14.34
CA LYS A 78 -13.63 0.45 15.02
C LYS A 78 -14.24 -0.83 14.47
N THR A 79 -14.86 -1.61 15.35
CA THR A 79 -15.58 -2.84 14.98
C THR A 79 -17.01 -2.57 14.53
N SER A 80 -17.57 -1.43 14.91
CA SER A 80 -18.84 -0.89 14.41
C SER A 80 -18.90 0.63 14.64
N GLU A 81 -19.92 1.31 14.11
CA GLU A 81 -20.11 2.75 14.30
C GLU A 81 -20.19 3.15 15.79
N LYS A 82 -20.75 2.31 16.65
CA LYS A 82 -20.95 2.59 18.08
C LYS A 82 -19.82 2.07 18.98
N SER A 83 -18.87 1.31 18.43
CA SER A 83 -17.77 0.77 19.23
C SER A 83 -16.81 1.88 19.68
N THR A 84 -16.06 1.60 20.73
CA THR A 84 -14.90 2.41 21.08
C THR A 84 -13.86 2.36 19.96
N VAL A 85 -13.01 3.39 19.91
CA VAL A 85 -11.88 3.44 18.98
C VAL A 85 -10.71 2.68 19.58
N GLU A 86 -10.19 1.71 18.82
CA GLU A 86 -8.94 1.02 19.11
C GLU A 86 -7.82 1.71 18.33
N THR A 87 -6.67 1.97 18.97
CA THR A 87 -5.53 2.62 18.32
C THR A 87 -4.39 1.62 18.17
N HIS A 88 -3.81 1.53 16.97
CA HIS A 88 -2.67 0.67 16.70
C HIS A 88 -1.54 1.49 16.07
N CYS A 89 -0.33 1.34 16.63
CA CYS A 89 0.88 1.82 15.98
C CYS A 89 1.29 0.80 14.92
N LEU A 90 1.38 1.23 13.67
CA LEU A 90 1.82 0.39 12.57
C LEU A 90 3.30 0.52 12.29
N LEU A 91 4.01 1.48 12.88
CA LEU A 91 5.44 1.66 12.62
C LEU A 91 6.27 0.59 13.33
N ASN A 92 7.12 -0.07 12.55
CA ASN A 92 8.12 -0.99 13.04
C ASN A 92 9.35 -0.17 13.43
N PHE A 93 9.30 0.48 14.60
CA PHE A 93 10.49 1.08 15.19
C PHE A 93 11.43 -0.05 15.60
N LYS A 94 12.33 -0.45 14.71
CA LYS A 94 13.60 -0.99 15.18
C LYS A 94 14.36 0.21 15.72
N GLU A 95 14.58 0.25 17.03
CA GLU A 95 15.56 1.15 17.62
C GLU A 95 16.85 1.05 16.78
N CYS A 96 17.28 2.18 16.22
CA CYS A 96 18.60 2.30 15.60
C CYS A 96 19.69 2.12 16.67
#